data_AF-A0A077Z0E9-F1
#
_entry.id   AF-A0A077Z0E9-F1
#
_cell.length_a   1.000
_cell.length_b   1.000
_cell.length_c   1.000
_cell.angle_alpha   90.00
_cell.angle_beta   90.00
_cell.angle_gamma   90.00
#
_symmetry.space_group_name_H-M   'P 1'
#
loop_
_entity.id
_entity.type
_entity.pdbx_description
1 polymer ?
#
loop_
_entity_poly.entity_id
_entity_poly.type
_entity_poly.pdbx_seq_one_letter_code
_entity_poly.pdbx_strand_id
1 'polypeptide(L)'
;MEKSKGRSRFEECGNLSLPRRYGAQRNLINREIVGSAKTKLLQNPILLLFFETLMHRGIVITQFVFFMTDLLAAHFLAKAVVAFRREELEKEKEEKSSYAKDVEPLLLEGSDSSRIGRIVLITYIALLSSVAMTLTTFGNFIVTLALYLSISGSKTLCFVVLAFATVTDVYPAIFIVPLLVSMYTRSFTSHIWLQRPTGPFCPTLLAPCTLLLQVFKESLKAQSNFRFTLSDLTPNVGLFWYYFAETFEHYRLFFLCVFHLSFLTYALPISVCLRDDRFTACFFMLFVITLFKSYPSISDAAVYSSLLPAFSHLFYYVRYGLPVTCTIITCSALSCIMWHLWIEQGSANANFFFAVTLAYAVAQVSLMNF
;
A
#
# COMPACT_ATOMS: atom_id res chain seq x y z
N MET A 1 -41.93 4.12 59.15
CA MET A 1 -41.33 3.30 60.22
C MET A 1 -40.07 2.66 59.65
N GLU A 2 -38.92 3.31 59.87
CA GLU A 2 -37.80 2.83 60.69
C GLU A 2 -37.01 1.70 60.01
N LYS A 3 -35.68 1.67 59.87
CA LYS A 3 -34.53 2.45 60.39
C LYS A 3 -33.32 1.96 59.55
N SER A 4 -32.56 2.83 58.89
CA SER A 4 -31.30 3.45 59.38
C SER A 4 -30.02 2.61 59.24
N LYS A 5 -29.16 3.04 58.30
CA LYS A 5 -27.70 3.32 58.36
C LYS A 5 -26.71 2.27 58.92
N GLY A 6 -25.58 2.10 58.22
CA GLY A 6 -24.30 1.81 58.89
C GLY A 6 -23.16 1.17 58.09
N ARG A 7 -22.53 1.94 57.20
CA ARG A 7 -21.07 2.00 56.88
C ARG A 7 -20.13 1.02 57.63
N SER A 8 -19.33 0.24 56.88
CA SER A 8 -17.87 0.07 57.15
C SER A 8 -17.16 -0.51 55.91
N ARG A 9 -15.88 -0.17 55.80
CA ARG A 9 -14.97 -0.27 54.65
C ARG A 9 -13.78 -1.13 55.11
N PHE A 10 -13.18 -1.88 54.19
CA PHE A 10 -11.87 -2.57 54.26
C PHE A 10 -11.77 -3.91 55.01
N GLU A 11 -11.52 -4.96 54.21
CA GLU A 11 -10.82 -6.24 54.44
C GLU A 11 -11.06 -7.03 53.12
N GLU A 12 -10.16 -7.65 52.36
CA GLU A 12 -8.82 -8.20 52.58
C GLU A 12 -8.10 -8.42 51.22
N CYS A 13 -6.77 -8.44 51.29
CA CYS A 13 -5.82 -8.78 50.22
C CYS A 13 -5.99 -10.20 49.66
N GLY A 14 -5.83 -10.36 48.34
CA GLY A 14 -5.51 -11.65 47.73
C GLY A 14 -5.61 -11.62 46.21
N ASN A 15 -4.50 -11.92 45.53
CA ASN A 15 -4.35 -12.11 44.07
C ASN A 15 -4.01 -10.86 43.23
N LEU A 16 -2.75 -10.40 43.34
CA LEU A 16 -2.09 -9.71 42.23
C LEU A 16 -1.93 -10.68 41.04
N SER A 17 -2.87 -10.61 40.10
CA SER A 17 -2.79 -11.31 38.81
C SER A 17 -2.38 -10.31 37.71
N LEU A 18 -1.40 -10.73 36.91
CA LEU A 18 -0.80 -10.03 35.76
C LEU A 18 -1.84 -9.31 34.87
N PRO A 19 -1.49 -8.16 34.27
CA PRO A 19 -2.48 -7.20 33.77
C PRO A 19 -3.31 -7.76 32.61
N ARG A 20 -4.65 -7.70 32.77
CA ARG A 20 -5.70 -8.06 31.80
C ARG A 20 -5.54 -7.47 30.38
N ARG A 21 -4.60 -6.54 30.16
CA ARG A 21 -4.28 -5.96 28.83
C ARG A 21 -3.70 -6.98 27.84
N TYR A 22 -2.94 -7.98 28.31
CA TYR A 22 -2.33 -8.98 27.43
C TYR A 22 -3.32 -9.98 26.83
N GLY A 23 -4.41 -10.28 27.54
CA GLY A 23 -5.47 -11.17 27.04
C GLY A 23 -6.32 -10.53 25.93
N ALA A 24 -6.57 -9.22 26.03
CA ALA A 24 -7.33 -8.48 25.02
C ALA A 24 -6.56 -8.36 23.70
N GLN A 25 -5.26 -8.07 23.73
CA GLN A 25 -4.41 -8.07 22.53
C GLN A 25 -4.33 -9.45 21.89
N ARG A 26 -4.19 -10.53 22.67
CA ARG A 26 -4.17 -11.90 22.15
C ARG A 26 -5.49 -12.27 21.46
N ASN A 27 -6.62 -11.82 22.01
CA ASN A 27 -7.95 -12.05 21.41
C ASN A 27 -8.20 -11.17 20.17
N LEU A 28 -7.64 -9.97 20.11
CA LEU A 28 -7.68 -9.09 18.92
C LEU A 28 -6.81 -9.63 17.79
N ILE A 29 -5.57 -10.03 18.08
CA ILE A 29 -4.66 -10.68 17.12
C ILE A 29 -5.27 -12.00 16.64
N ASN A 30 -5.85 -12.79 17.55
CA ASN A 30 -6.59 -13.98 17.15
C ASN A 30 -7.85 -13.63 16.35
N ARG A 31 -8.57 -12.52 16.58
CA ARG A 31 -9.74 -12.18 15.76
C ARG A 31 -9.40 -11.59 14.40
N GLU A 32 -8.29 -10.87 14.28
CA GLU A 32 -7.83 -10.27 13.02
C GLU A 32 -7.06 -11.28 12.14
N ILE A 33 -6.31 -12.21 12.74
CA ILE A 33 -5.62 -13.30 12.03
C ILE A 33 -6.51 -14.55 11.89
N VAL A 34 -7.36 -14.81 12.89
CA VAL A 34 -8.44 -15.82 12.86
C VAL A 34 -9.78 -15.10 12.71
N GLY A 35 -9.92 -14.34 11.63
CA GLY A 35 -11.24 -14.10 11.06
C GLY A 35 -11.96 -15.45 10.91
N SER A 36 -13.29 -15.43 11.10
CA SER A 36 -14.24 -16.55 10.96
C SER A 36 -13.69 -17.70 10.11
N ALA A 37 -13.87 -18.97 10.46
CA ALA A 37 -13.29 -20.12 9.72
C ALA A 37 -13.30 -20.02 8.17
N LYS A 38 -14.23 -19.25 7.60
CA LYS A 38 -14.21 -18.72 6.23
C LYS A 38 -12.91 -17.99 5.83
N THR A 39 -12.41 -17.01 6.58
CA THR A 39 -11.20 -16.22 6.28
C THR A 39 -9.92 -17.06 6.26
N LYS A 40 -9.84 -18.14 7.07
CA LYS A 40 -8.74 -19.11 7.02
C LYS A 40 -8.71 -19.94 5.73
N LEU A 41 -9.85 -20.20 5.10
CA LEU A 41 -9.93 -20.95 3.84
C LEU A 41 -9.53 -20.12 2.61
N LEU A 42 -9.28 -18.82 2.79
CA LEU A 42 -9.27 -17.85 1.72
C LEU A 42 -7.90 -17.21 1.45
N GLN A 43 -6.94 -17.43 2.33
CA GLN A 43 -5.56 -16.99 2.13
C GLN A 43 -4.72 -18.10 1.49
N ASN A 44 -3.62 -17.70 0.83
CA ASN A 44 -2.71 -18.66 0.21
C ASN A 44 -2.21 -19.69 1.25
N PRO A 45 -2.34 -21.01 1.01
CA PRO A 45 -1.96 -22.03 1.97
C PRO A 45 -0.50 -21.94 2.44
N ILE A 46 0.42 -21.50 1.56
CA ILE A 46 1.84 -21.33 1.93
C ILE A 46 2.01 -20.17 2.91
N LEU A 47 1.28 -19.08 2.68
CA LEU A 47 1.32 -17.91 3.52
C LEU A 47 0.72 -18.21 4.90
N LEU A 48 -0.38 -18.95 4.94
CA LEU A 48 -0.97 -19.46 6.18
C LEU A 48 0.01 -20.34 6.95
N LEU A 49 0.66 -21.30 6.29
CA LEU A 49 1.66 -22.16 6.92
C LEU A 49 2.84 -21.35 7.48
N PHE A 50 3.30 -20.34 6.73
CA PHE A 50 4.36 -19.44 7.18
C PHE A 50 3.95 -18.69 8.46
N PHE A 51 2.76 -18.11 8.51
CA PHE A 51 2.29 -17.38 9.69
C PHE A 51 1.96 -18.28 10.87
N GLU A 52 1.39 -19.47 10.62
CA GLU A 52 1.15 -20.46 11.66
C GLU A 52 2.47 -20.89 12.31
N THR A 53 3.49 -21.15 11.49
CA THR A 53 4.84 -21.47 11.97
C THR A 53 5.45 -20.32 12.76
N LEU A 54 5.31 -19.08 12.28
CA LEU A 54 5.84 -17.89 12.94
C LEU A 54 5.17 -17.65 14.30
N MET A 55 3.83 -17.76 14.34
CA MET A 55 3.04 -17.61 15.57
C MET A 55 3.35 -18.72 16.58
N HIS A 56 3.59 -19.96 16.12
CA HIS A 56 4.00 -21.07 16.98
C HIS A 56 5.36 -20.83 17.65
N ARG A 57 6.27 -20.10 17.01
CA ARG A 57 7.57 -19.74 17.61
C ARG A 57 7.45 -18.69 18.72
N GLY A 58 6.29 -18.04 18.86
CA GLY A 58 6.00 -17.10 19.93
C GLY A 58 5.85 -15.65 19.45
N ILE A 59 5.14 -14.87 20.25
CA ILE A 59 4.73 -13.50 19.90
C ILE A 59 5.91 -12.55 19.72
N VAL A 60 6.97 -12.68 20.52
CA VAL A 60 8.16 -11.81 20.46
C VAL A 60 8.91 -12.02 19.15
N ILE A 61 9.08 -13.28 18.73
CA ILE A 61 9.71 -13.63 17.45
C ILE A 61 8.85 -13.11 16.29
N THR A 62 7.53 -13.26 16.39
CA THR A 62 6.59 -12.73 15.40
C THR A 62 6.75 -11.21 15.27
N GLN A 63 6.64 -10.46 16.37
CA GLN A 63 6.80 -9.00 16.39
C GLN A 63 8.15 -8.56 15.82
N PHE A 64 9.23 -9.26 16.17
CA PHE A 64 10.55 -8.97 15.64
C PHE A 64 10.62 -9.16 14.11
N VAL A 65 10.04 -10.23 13.57
CA VAL A 65 9.98 -10.48 12.12
C VAL A 65 9.19 -9.39 11.40
N PHE A 66 8.04 -8.96 11.93
CA PHE A 66 7.27 -7.86 11.35
C PHE A 66 8.06 -6.54 11.37
N PHE A 67 8.67 -6.20 12.51
CA PHE A 67 9.50 -4.99 12.64
C PHE A 67 10.69 -4.99 11.67
N MET A 68 11.42 -6.11 11.56
CA MET A 68 12.53 -6.24 10.62
C MET A 68 12.08 -6.15 9.17
N THR A 69 10.92 -6.72 8.83
CA THR A 69 10.36 -6.63 7.46
C THR A 69 10.03 -5.18 7.10
N ASP A 70 9.44 -4.43 8.03
CA ASP A 70 9.11 -3.02 7.85
C ASP A 70 10.37 -2.13 7.73
N LEU A 71 11.43 -2.42 8.51
CA LEU A 71 12.73 -1.76 8.36
C LEU A 71 13.38 -2.05 7.00
N LEU A 72 13.28 -3.30 6.51
CA LEU A 72 13.78 -3.65 5.18
C LEU A 72 12.99 -2.93 4.09
N ALA A 73 11.67 -2.82 4.21
CA ALA A 73 10.83 -2.07 3.28
C ALA A 73 11.27 -0.60 3.22
N ALA A 74 11.45 0.04 4.38
CA ALA A 74 11.93 1.42 4.49
C ALA A 74 13.31 1.60 3.83
N HIS A 75 14.22 0.66 4.06
CA HIS A 75 15.58 0.67 3.49
C HIS A 75 15.60 0.55 1.97
N PHE A 76 14.85 -0.40 1.41
CA PHE A 76 14.76 -0.56 -0.04
C PHE A 76 14.07 0.64 -0.70
N LEU A 77 13.06 1.20 -0.06
CA LEU A 77 12.38 2.40 -0.54
C LEU A 77 13.32 3.62 -0.57
N ALA A 78 14.08 3.85 0.50
CA ALA A 78 15.09 4.91 0.55
C ALA A 78 16.16 4.74 -0.53
N LYS A 79 16.65 3.51 -0.75
CA LYS A 79 17.58 3.20 -1.84
C LYS A 79 16.98 3.44 -3.22
N ALA A 80 15.71 3.08 -3.42
CA ALA A 80 15.01 3.33 -4.69
C ALA A 80 14.97 4.83 -4.99
N VAL A 81 14.63 5.66 -4.00
CA VAL A 81 14.60 7.13 -4.15
C VAL A 81 15.98 7.71 -4.42
N VAL A 82 17.02 7.25 -3.72
CA VAL A 82 18.40 7.73 -3.99
C VAL A 82 18.83 7.37 -5.42
N ALA A 83 18.50 6.17 -5.89
CA ALA A 83 18.81 5.74 -7.26
C ALA A 83 18.01 6.55 -8.30
N PHE A 84 16.72 6.76 -8.06
CA PHE A 84 15.84 7.60 -8.87
C PHE A 84 16.39 9.02 -9.02
N ARG A 85 16.67 9.69 -7.90
CA ARG A 85 17.18 11.07 -7.90
C ARG A 85 18.54 11.19 -8.61
N ARG A 86 19.35 10.13 -8.59
CA ARG A 86 20.60 10.08 -9.34
C ARG A 86 20.37 9.95 -10.85
N GLU A 87 19.47 9.06 -11.27
CA GLU A 87 19.10 8.91 -12.71
C GLU A 87 18.51 10.22 -13.26
N GLU A 88 17.62 10.88 -12.50
CA GLU A 88 17.06 12.18 -12.89
C GLU A 88 18.10 13.31 -12.94
N LEU A 89 19.01 13.37 -11.96
CA LEU A 89 20.11 14.35 -11.97
C LEU A 89 21.06 14.14 -13.16
N GLU A 90 21.30 12.90 -13.58
CA GLU A 90 22.11 12.59 -14.75
C GLU A 90 21.43 13.07 -16.04
N LYS A 91 20.13 12.79 -16.21
CA LYS A 91 19.33 13.31 -17.33
C LYS A 91 19.34 14.85 -17.36
N GLU A 92 19.12 15.48 -16.22
CA GLU A 92 19.10 16.94 -16.10
C GLU A 92 20.45 17.57 -16.49
N LYS A 93 21.57 16.91 -16.16
CA LYS A 93 22.91 17.36 -16.57
C LYS A 93 23.14 17.25 -18.08
N GLU A 94 22.63 16.20 -18.71
CA GLU A 94 22.73 16.00 -20.16
C GLU A 94 21.90 17.05 -20.92
N GLU A 95 20.71 17.38 -20.41
CA GLU A 95 19.76 18.30 -21.03
C GLU A 95 19.95 19.77 -20.60
N LYS A 96 20.88 20.04 -19.67
CA LYS A 96 21.11 21.37 -19.09
C LYS A 96 21.24 22.51 -20.10
N SER A 97 21.78 22.22 -21.29
CA SER A 97 21.94 23.19 -22.38
C SER A 97 20.62 23.69 -22.98
N SER A 98 19.53 22.94 -22.82
CA SER A 98 18.21 23.24 -23.35
C SER A 98 17.31 24.01 -22.38
N TYR A 99 17.69 24.15 -21.11
CA TYR A 99 16.82 24.75 -20.10
C TYR A 99 16.84 26.28 -20.14
N ALA A 100 15.67 26.87 -19.92
CA ALA A 100 15.54 28.31 -19.72
C ALA A 100 16.19 28.71 -18.38
N LYS A 101 16.77 29.93 -18.33
CA LYS A 101 17.47 30.44 -17.14
C LYS A 101 16.55 30.55 -15.91
N ASP A 102 15.25 30.74 -16.12
CA ASP A 102 14.27 30.87 -15.03
C ASP A 102 13.99 29.55 -14.30
N VAL A 103 14.53 28.42 -14.78
CA VAL A 103 14.31 27.07 -14.22
C VAL A 103 15.36 26.74 -13.15
N GLU A 104 16.37 27.57 -12.94
CA GLU A 104 17.41 27.38 -11.91
C GLU A 104 16.90 26.95 -10.51
N PRO A 105 15.82 27.54 -9.93
CA PRO A 105 15.33 27.12 -8.62
C PRO A 105 14.65 25.73 -8.61
N LEU A 106 14.33 25.17 -9.78
CA LEU A 106 13.70 23.86 -9.93
C LEU A 106 14.72 22.74 -10.14
N LEU A 107 15.97 23.08 -10.44
CA LEU A 107 17.05 22.15 -10.74
C LEU A 107 17.44 21.31 -9.52
N LEU A 108 17.77 20.05 -9.77
CA LEU A 108 18.08 19.08 -8.73
C LEU A 108 19.50 19.30 -8.19
N GLU A 109 19.64 19.61 -6.90
CA GLU A 109 20.97 19.64 -6.27
C GLU A 109 21.49 18.23 -5.97
N GLY A 110 22.70 17.91 -6.43
CA GLY A 110 23.30 16.58 -6.27
C GLY A 110 23.52 16.16 -4.80
N SER A 111 23.74 17.12 -3.90
CA SER A 111 23.88 16.90 -2.45
C SER A 111 22.60 16.39 -1.79
N ASP A 112 21.45 16.55 -2.43
CA ASP A 112 20.16 16.31 -1.78
C ASP A 112 19.66 14.88 -1.94
N SER A 113 20.20 14.09 -2.87
CA SER A 113 19.74 12.71 -3.11
C SER A 113 19.79 11.84 -1.84
N SER A 114 20.91 11.89 -1.11
CA SER A 114 21.09 11.14 0.16
C SER A 114 20.27 11.73 1.32
N ARG A 115 20.07 13.06 1.32
CA ARG A 115 19.22 13.73 2.32
C ARG A 115 17.77 13.31 2.15
N ILE A 116 17.25 13.36 0.92
CA ILE A 116 15.88 12.94 0.57
C ILE A 116 15.69 11.46 0.91
N GLY A 117 16.62 10.58 0.53
CA GLY A 117 16.55 9.17 0.90
C GLY A 117 16.43 8.92 2.41
N ARG A 118 17.15 9.71 3.23
CA ARG A 118 17.03 9.66 4.70
C ARG A 118 15.70 10.18 5.20
N ILE A 119 15.16 11.24 4.60
CA ILE A 119 13.82 11.75 4.94
C ILE A 119 12.78 10.66 4.66
N VAL A 120 12.79 10.05 3.47
CA VAL A 120 11.89 8.95 3.10
C VAL A 120 11.98 7.78 4.09
N LEU A 121 13.20 7.39 4.47
CA LEU A 121 13.43 6.35 5.48
C LEU A 121 12.75 6.69 6.81
N ILE A 122 13.00 7.90 7.33
CA ILE A 122 12.45 8.37 8.60
C ILE A 122 10.92 8.48 8.51
N THR A 123 10.37 9.01 7.42
CA THR A 123 8.93 9.14 7.21
C THR A 123 8.25 7.78 7.15
N TYR A 124 8.80 6.79 6.44
CA TYR A 124 8.25 5.44 6.43
C TYR A 124 8.29 4.82 7.83
N ILE A 125 9.40 5.00 8.57
CA ILE A 125 9.53 4.51 9.94
C ILE A 125 8.57 5.21 10.91
N ALA A 126 8.27 6.50 10.69
CA ALA A 126 7.26 7.19 11.49
C ALA A 126 5.84 6.67 11.22
N LEU A 127 5.59 6.15 10.03
CA LEU A 127 4.32 5.55 9.60
C LEU A 127 4.28 4.03 9.80
N LEU A 128 5.22 3.46 10.57
CA LEU A 128 5.43 2.01 10.66
C LEU A 128 4.14 1.25 11.02
N SER A 129 3.82 0.28 10.17
CA SER A 129 2.66 -0.60 10.32
C SER A 129 2.88 -1.76 11.28
N SER A 130 4.14 -2.03 11.65
CA SER A 130 4.53 -3.18 12.46
C SER A 130 3.85 -3.21 13.84
N VAL A 131 3.34 -2.08 14.32
CA VAL A 131 2.57 -2.00 15.57
C VAL A 131 1.29 -2.83 15.49
N ALA A 132 0.66 -2.88 14.31
CA ALA A 132 -0.59 -3.60 14.09
C ALA A 132 -0.38 -5.04 13.58
N MET A 133 0.87 -5.48 13.34
CA MET A 133 1.19 -6.82 12.81
C MET A 133 0.31 -7.25 11.62
N THR A 134 0.15 -6.33 10.67
CA THR A 134 -0.73 -6.51 9.51
C THR A 134 -0.01 -7.23 8.38
N LEU A 135 -0.71 -8.12 7.67
CA LEU A 135 -0.14 -8.84 6.51
C LEU A 135 0.45 -7.90 5.44
N THR A 136 -0.11 -6.69 5.33
CA THR A 136 0.35 -5.64 4.42
C THR A 136 1.81 -5.24 4.61
N THR A 137 2.41 -5.45 5.79
CA THR A 137 3.85 -5.23 6.00
C THR A 137 4.71 -6.04 5.02
N PHE A 138 4.36 -7.31 4.78
CA PHE A 138 5.07 -8.15 3.81
C PHE A 138 4.79 -7.73 2.37
N GLY A 139 3.53 -7.35 2.06
CA GLY A 139 3.17 -6.82 0.75
C GLY A 139 3.96 -5.55 0.41
N ASN A 140 4.05 -4.61 1.35
CA ASN A 140 4.82 -3.38 1.22
C ASN A 140 6.30 -3.66 1.04
N PHE A 141 6.89 -4.60 1.79
CA PHE A 141 8.27 -5.03 1.58
C PHE A 141 8.50 -5.54 0.15
N ILE A 142 7.64 -6.41 -0.37
CA ILE A 142 7.79 -6.95 -1.72
C ILE A 142 7.64 -5.84 -2.77
N VAL A 143 6.66 -4.94 -2.61
CA VAL A 143 6.44 -3.80 -3.53
C VAL A 143 7.62 -2.82 -3.51
N THR A 144 8.11 -2.43 -2.34
CA THR A 144 9.28 -1.52 -2.21
C THR A 144 10.55 -2.14 -2.78
N LEU A 145 10.73 -3.46 -2.60
CA LEU A 145 11.81 -4.21 -3.24
C LEU A 145 11.66 -4.20 -4.77
N ALA A 146 10.46 -4.45 -5.30
CA ALA A 146 10.20 -4.40 -6.74
C ALA A 146 10.51 -3.01 -7.34
N LEU A 147 10.13 -1.93 -6.64
CA LEU A 147 10.44 -0.55 -7.04
C LEU A 147 11.96 -0.31 -7.10
N TYR A 148 12.70 -0.73 -6.07
CA TYR A 148 14.17 -0.63 -6.07
C TYR A 148 14.80 -1.39 -7.24
N LEU A 149 14.32 -2.59 -7.54
CA LEU A 149 14.82 -3.44 -8.62
C LEU A 149 14.52 -2.87 -10.01
N SER A 150 13.39 -2.15 -10.14
CA SER A 150 13.03 -1.48 -11.38
C SER A 150 14.01 -0.38 -11.78
N ILE A 151 14.65 0.27 -10.79
CA ILE A 151 15.64 1.34 -11.04
C ILE A 151 17.07 0.79 -11.06
N SER A 152 17.41 -0.14 -10.15
CA SER A 152 18.77 -0.68 -10.06
C SER A 152 19.20 -1.56 -11.24
N GLY A 153 18.30 -1.83 -12.18
CA GLY A 153 18.61 -2.40 -13.49
C GLY A 153 18.33 -3.89 -13.64
N SER A 154 18.02 -4.62 -12.56
CA SER A 154 17.69 -6.04 -12.63
C SER A 154 16.21 -6.27 -12.97
N LYS A 155 15.89 -6.13 -14.26
CA LYS A 155 14.53 -6.24 -14.79
C LYS A 155 13.91 -7.62 -14.55
N THR A 156 14.66 -8.70 -14.81
CA THR A 156 14.20 -10.08 -14.59
C THR A 156 13.81 -10.31 -13.14
N LEU A 157 14.68 -9.89 -12.21
CA LEU A 157 14.45 -10.07 -10.78
C LEU A 157 13.30 -9.17 -10.28
N CYS A 158 13.12 -7.97 -10.86
CA CYS A 158 11.95 -7.13 -10.61
C CYS A 158 10.64 -7.87 -10.94
N PHE A 159 10.54 -8.49 -12.12
CA PHE A 159 9.36 -9.26 -12.52
C PHE A 159 9.12 -10.50 -11.64
N VAL A 160 10.19 -11.21 -11.23
CA VAL A 160 10.09 -12.32 -10.27
C VAL A 160 9.52 -11.85 -8.93
N VAL A 161 10.06 -10.75 -8.38
CA VAL A 161 9.57 -10.18 -7.11
C VAL A 161 8.13 -9.69 -7.25
N LEU A 162 7.78 -9.08 -8.38
CA LEU A 162 6.42 -8.64 -8.65
C LEU A 162 5.44 -9.81 -8.76
N ALA A 163 5.87 -10.94 -9.33
CA ALA A 163 5.07 -12.16 -9.34
C ALA A 163 4.81 -12.66 -7.91
N PHE A 164 5.83 -12.66 -7.04
CA PHE A 164 5.60 -12.95 -5.62
C PHE A 164 4.63 -11.96 -4.96
N ALA A 165 4.67 -10.67 -5.32
CA ALA A 165 3.70 -9.69 -4.84
C ALA A 165 2.28 -10.10 -5.23
N THR A 166 2.07 -10.49 -6.50
CA THR A 166 0.76 -10.94 -7.02
C THR A 166 0.20 -12.17 -6.32
N VAL A 167 1.06 -13.01 -5.75
CA VAL A 167 0.68 -14.18 -4.96
C VAL A 167 0.13 -13.80 -3.58
N THR A 168 0.55 -12.66 -3.03
CA THR A 168 0.08 -12.13 -1.74
C THR A 168 -1.14 -11.20 -1.89
N ASP A 169 -1.15 -10.39 -2.94
CA ASP A 169 -2.24 -9.47 -3.27
C ASP A 169 -2.29 -9.26 -4.78
N VAL A 170 -3.47 -9.13 -5.39
CA VAL A 170 -3.63 -9.05 -6.84
C VAL A 170 -3.22 -7.67 -7.39
N TYR A 171 -3.42 -6.60 -6.60
CA TYR A 171 -3.25 -5.21 -7.05
C TYR A 171 -1.85 -4.84 -7.56
N PRO A 172 -0.73 -5.29 -6.95
CA PRO A 172 0.62 -5.09 -7.48
C PRO A 172 0.81 -5.51 -8.94
N ALA A 173 -0.04 -6.38 -9.51
CA ALA A 173 0.03 -6.75 -10.93
C ALA A 173 0.01 -5.53 -11.87
N ILE A 174 -0.61 -4.42 -11.46
CA ILE A 174 -0.69 -3.19 -12.26
C ILE A 174 0.71 -2.60 -12.57
N PHE A 175 1.72 -2.82 -11.72
CA PHE A 175 3.09 -2.35 -11.97
C PHE A 175 3.72 -2.97 -13.22
N ILE A 176 3.21 -4.11 -13.70
CA ILE A 176 3.68 -4.71 -14.95
C ILE A 176 3.51 -3.72 -16.12
N VAL A 177 2.44 -2.92 -16.13
CA VAL A 177 2.12 -2.00 -17.23
C VAL A 177 3.19 -0.90 -17.40
N PRO A 178 3.48 -0.03 -16.41
CA PRO A 178 4.49 1.02 -16.56
C PRO A 178 5.90 0.46 -16.79
N LEU A 179 6.23 -0.69 -16.19
CA LEU A 179 7.52 -1.35 -16.39
C LEU A 179 7.69 -1.83 -17.85
N LEU A 180 6.67 -2.46 -18.43
CA LEU A 180 6.72 -2.89 -19.84
C LEU A 180 6.74 -1.70 -20.80
N VAL A 181 5.94 -0.66 -20.55
CA VAL A 181 5.89 0.54 -21.40
C VAL A 181 7.24 1.26 -21.43
N SER A 182 7.86 1.48 -20.27
CA SER A 182 9.19 2.14 -20.18
C SER A 182 10.30 1.33 -20.86
N MET A 183 10.14 0.01 -20.93
CA MET A 183 11.08 -0.85 -21.65
C MET A 183 10.94 -0.76 -23.16
N TYR A 184 9.73 -0.60 -23.67
CA TYR A 184 9.46 -0.52 -25.11
C TYR A 184 9.89 0.81 -25.71
N THR A 185 9.72 1.92 -24.99
CA THR A 185 10.08 3.27 -25.48
C THR A 185 11.59 3.45 -25.66
N ARG A 186 12.41 2.95 -24.72
CA ARG A 186 13.88 2.93 -24.88
C ARG A 186 14.34 2.09 -26.08
N SER A 187 13.51 1.17 -26.57
CA SER A 187 13.82 0.38 -27.76
C SER A 187 13.54 1.15 -29.06
N PHE A 188 12.59 2.08 -29.08
CA PHE A 188 12.18 2.77 -30.32
C PHE A 188 13.13 3.89 -30.75
N THR A 189 13.86 4.51 -29.81
CA THR A 189 14.87 5.54 -30.11
C THR A 189 16.16 4.98 -30.70
N SER A 190 16.34 3.66 -30.68
CA SER A 190 17.43 2.97 -31.36
C SER A 190 16.95 2.56 -32.76
N HIS A 191 17.40 3.28 -33.80
CA HIS A 191 17.22 2.93 -35.22
C HIS A 191 17.82 1.56 -35.63
N ILE A 192 18.23 0.71 -34.68
CA ILE A 192 18.92 -0.58 -34.90
C ILE A 192 17.97 -1.79 -34.73
N TRP A 193 16.68 -1.57 -34.45
CA TRP A 193 15.75 -2.67 -34.13
C TRP A 193 15.10 -3.39 -35.32
N LEU A 194 15.33 -2.97 -36.57
CA LEU A 194 14.88 -3.76 -37.72
C LEU A 194 15.67 -5.08 -37.90
N GLN A 195 16.75 -5.29 -37.14
CA GLN A 195 17.63 -6.47 -37.30
C GLN A 195 17.78 -7.38 -36.07
N ARG A 196 17.14 -7.06 -34.93
CA ARG A 196 17.03 -8.02 -33.81
C ARG A 196 15.57 -8.21 -33.47
N PRO A 197 15.06 -9.44 -33.39
CA PRO A 197 13.71 -9.63 -32.87
C PRO A 197 13.75 -9.16 -31.41
N THR A 198 13.08 -8.03 -31.11
CA THR A 198 12.64 -7.65 -29.74
C THR A 198 11.62 -8.64 -29.19
N GLY A 199 11.10 -9.52 -30.06
CA GLY A 199 10.09 -10.54 -29.78
C GLY A 199 10.36 -11.51 -28.63
N PRO A 200 11.61 -11.94 -28.30
CA PRO A 200 11.84 -12.87 -27.20
C PRO A 200 12.09 -12.18 -25.85
N PHE A 201 12.24 -10.85 -25.79
CA PHE A 201 12.56 -10.18 -24.52
C PHE A 201 11.34 -10.03 -23.60
N CYS A 202 10.16 -9.78 -24.18
CA CYS A 202 8.90 -9.73 -23.44
C CYS A 202 8.51 -11.09 -22.82
N PRO A 203 8.48 -12.22 -23.58
CA PRO A 203 8.13 -13.51 -23.00
C PRO A 203 9.18 -14.04 -22.02
N THR A 204 10.48 -13.77 -22.18
CA THR A 204 11.49 -14.25 -21.20
C THR A 204 11.39 -13.54 -19.85
N LEU A 205 10.96 -12.27 -19.84
CA LEU A 205 10.73 -11.52 -18.60
C LEU A 205 9.40 -11.87 -17.94
N LEU A 206 8.38 -12.16 -18.74
CA LEU A 206 7.07 -12.59 -18.24
C LEU A 206 7.02 -14.08 -17.91
N ALA A 207 7.92 -14.91 -18.46
CA ALA A 207 8.01 -16.35 -18.18
C ALA A 207 8.04 -16.66 -16.68
N PRO A 208 8.92 -16.06 -15.84
CA PRO A 208 8.90 -16.31 -14.41
C PRO A 208 7.58 -15.87 -13.75
N CYS A 209 7.00 -14.75 -14.17
CA CYS A 209 5.68 -14.33 -13.67
C CYS A 209 4.61 -15.36 -14.02
N THR A 210 4.52 -15.77 -15.28
CA THR A 210 3.52 -16.75 -15.75
C THR A 210 3.72 -18.11 -15.09
N LEU A 211 4.96 -18.55 -14.88
CA LEU A 211 5.26 -19.81 -14.19
C LEU A 211 4.81 -19.75 -12.74
N LEU A 212 5.15 -18.69 -12.00
CA LEU A 212 4.72 -18.53 -10.60
C LEU A 212 3.18 -18.42 -10.51
N LEU A 213 2.55 -17.62 -11.37
CA LEU A 213 1.09 -17.51 -11.43
C LEU A 213 0.42 -18.85 -11.76
N GLN A 214 1.04 -19.67 -12.60
CA GLN A 214 0.55 -21.00 -12.95
C GLN A 214 0.67 -21.97 -11.76
N VAL A 215 1.80 -21.94 -11.04
CA VAL A 215 2.00 -22.74 -9.82
C VAL A 215 0.96 -22.41 -8.76
N PHE A 216 0.60 -21.14 -8.61
CA PHE A 216 -0.39 -20.67 -7.63
C PHE A 216 -1.80 -20.51 -8.19
N LYS A 217 -2.10 -21.00 -9.40
CA LYS A 217 -3.33 -20.68 -10.15
C LYS A 217 -4.60 -20.90 -9.34
N GLU A 218 -4.75 -22.04 -8.66
CA GLU A 218 -5.97 -22.35 -7.89
C GLU A 218 -6.09 -21.46 -6.65
N SER A 219 -5.00 -21.27 -5.90
CA SER A 219 -4.95 -20.37 -4.75
C SER A 219 -5.20 -18.92 -5.14
N LEU A 220 -4.69 -18.50 -6.30
CA LEU A 220 -4.92 -17.19 -6.89
C LEU A 220 -6.37 -17.04 -7.34
N LYS A 221 -6.95 -18.04 -7.99
CA LYS A 221 -8.36 -18.03 -8.42
C LYS A 221 -9.29 -17.92 -7.21
N ALA A 222 -9.04 -18.64 -6.13
CA ALA A 222 -9.83 -18.53 -4.91
C ALA A 222 -9.72 -17.13 -4.28
N GLN A 223 -8.50 -16.62 -4.13
CA GLN A 223 -8.24 -15.29 -3.56
C GLN A 223 -8.78 -14.16 -4.43
N SER A 224 -8.56 -14.24 -5.74
CA SER A 224 -9.04 -13.27 -6.71
C SER A 224 -10.56 -13.30 -6.73
N ASN A 225 -11.19 -14.48 -6.82
CA ASN A 225 -12.64 -14.59 -6.76
C ASN A 225 -13.20 -13.96 -5.49
N PHE A 226 -12.59 -14.19 -4.34
CA PHE A 226 -13.04 -13.58 -3.09
C PHE A 226 -12.94 -12.04 -3.10
N ARG A 227 -11.79 -11.51 -3.49
CA ARG A 227 -11.55 -10.05 -3.54
C ARG A 227 -12.39 -9.38 -4.63
N PHE A 228 -12.49 -9.99 -5.80
CA PHE A 228 -13.28 -9.48 -6.93
C PHE A 228 -14.79 -9.59 -6.68
N THR A 229 -15.25 -10.64 -6.00
CA THR A 229 -16.67 -10.82 -5.67
C THR A 229 -17.07 -10.03 -4.42
N LEU A 230 -16.11 -9.54 -3.62
CA LEU A 230 -16.33 -8.86 -2.33
C LEU A 230 -17.27 -9.63 -1.40
N SER A 231 -17.05 -10.93 -1.25
CA SER A 231 -17.96 -11.75 -0.43
C SER A 231 -17.95 -11.38 1.05
N ASP A 232 -16.93 -10.66 1.52
CA ASP A 232 -16.90 -10.10 2.87
C ASP A 232 -17.09 -8.58 2.84
N LEU A 233 -18.12 -8.11 3.54
CA LEU A 233 -18.47 -6.69 3.68
C LEU A 233 -18.21 -6.23 5.12
N THR A 234 -17.21 -6.81 5.78
CA THR A 234 -16.71 -6.31 7.06
C THR A 234 -16.23 -4.86 6.94
N PRO A 235 -16.53 -4.02 7.94
CA PRO A 235 -16.13 -2.61 7.93
C PRO A 235 -14.63 -2.43 7.74
N ASN A 236 -14.25 -1.58 6.79
CA ASN A 236 -12.87 -1.21 6.52
C ASN A 236 -12.79 0.24 6.01
N VAL A 237 -11.57 0.73 5.78
CA VAL A 237 -11.31 2.12 5.36
C VAL A 237 -11.43 2.35 3.85
N GLY A 238 -11.80 1.31 3.08
CA GLY A 238 -11.87 1.35 1.63
C GLY A 238 -13.22 1.79 1.08
N LEU A 239 -13.19 2.28 -0.16
CA LEU A 239 -14.38 2.73 -0.89
C LEU A 239 -15.40 1.60 -1.14
N PHE A 240 -14.91 0.36 -1.25
CA PHE A 240 -15.71 -0.78 -1.63
C PHE A 240 -16.71 -1.19 -0.53
N TRP A 241 -16.29 -1.15 0.73
CA TRP A 241 -17.07 -1.73 1.82
C TRP A 241 -18.50 -1.18 1.91
N TYR A 242 -18.62 0.11 2.23
CA TYR A 242 -19.93 0.70 2.50
C TYR A 242 -20.77 0.81 1.22
N TYR A 243 -20.12 1.09 0.08
CA TYR A 243 -20.80 1.14 -1.22
C TYR A 243 -21.50 -0.18 -1.54
N PHE A 244 -20.80 -1.31 -1.42
CA PHE A 244 -21.37 -2.63 -1.70
C PHE A 244 -22.23 -3.19 -0.55
N ALA A 245 -22.14 -2.63 0.66
CA ALA A 245 -23.08 -2.91 1.74
C ALA A 245 -24.48 -2.32 1.47
N GLU A 246 -24.55 -1.14 0.86
CA GLU A 246 -25.81 -0.45 0.54
C GLU A 246 -26.35 -0.76 -0.86
N THR A 247 -25.51 -1.30 -1.76
CA THR A 247 -25.91 -1.62 -3.13
C THR A 247 -26.88 -2.80 -3.17
N PHE A 248 -28.00 -2.64 -3.86
CA PHE A 248 -28.92 -3.75 -4.12
C PHE A 248 -28.22 -4.90 -4.85
N GLU A 249 -28.44 -6.13 -4.38
CA GLU A 249 -27.82 -7.34 -4.92
C GLU A 249 -28.00 -7.48 -6.43
N HIS A 250 -29.16 -7.05 -6.96
CA HIS A 250 -29.45 -7.05 -8.40
C HIS A 250 -28.41 -6.29 -9.24
N TYR A 251 -27.87 -5.17 -8.73
CA TYR A 251 -26.90 -4.32 -9.43
C TYR A 251 -25.45 -4.56 -9.01
N ARG A 252 -25.22 -5.41 -8.03
CA ARG A 252 -23.90 -5.64 -7.42
C ARG A 252 -22.83 -5.98 -8.46
N LEU A 253 -23.11 -6.93 -9.36
CA LEU A 253 -22.15 -7.36 -10.38
C LEU A 253 -21.76 -6.21 -11.32
N PHE A 254 -22.73 -5.39 -11.73
CA PHE A 254 -22.49 -4.24 -12.59
C PHE A 254 -21.50 -3.27 -11.93
N PHE A 255 -21.75 -2.89 -10.68
CA PHE A 255 -20.88 -1.95 -9.97
C PHE A 255 -19.52 -2.56 -9.63
N LEU A 256 -19.44 -3.86 -9.35
CA LEU A 256 -18.15 -4.55 -9.21
C LEU A 256 -17.30 -4.39 -10.47
N CYS A 257 -17.89 -4.64 -11.64
CA CYS A 257 -17.20 -4.44 -12.91
C CYS A 257 -16.76 -2.99 -13.09
N VAL A 258 -17.63 -2.01 -12.79
CA VAL A 258 -17.28 -0.59 -12.89
C VAL A 258 -16.08 -0.25 -12.01
N PHE A 259 -16.09 -0.60 -10.72
CA PHE A 259 -15.01 -0.27 -9.79
C PHE A 259 -13.67 -0.91 -10.20
N HIS A 260 -13.69 -2.18 -10.60
CA HIS A 260 -12.49 -2.89 -11.05
C HIS A 260 -11.98 -2.36 -12.40
N LEU A 261 -12.86 -1.97 -13.33
CA LEU A 261 -12.48 -1.34 -14.59
C LEU A 261 -11.94 0.08 -14.37
N SER A 262 -12.48 0.84 -13.41
CA SER A 262 -11.95 2.16 -13.05
C SER A 262 -10.49 2.08 -12.63
N PHE A 263 -10.15 1.11 -11.77
CA PHE A 263 -8.75 0.83 -11.39
C PHE A 263 -7.84 0.59 -12.62
N LEU A 264 -8.26 -0.26 -13.56
CA LEU A 264 -7.48 -0.58 -14.75
C LEU A 264 -7.39 0.58 -15.74
N THR A 265 -8.41 1.45 -15.78
CA THR A 265 -8.46 2.60 -16.71
C THR A 265 -7.34 3.59 -16.44
N TYR A 266 -6.89 3.75 -15.19
CA TYR A 266 -5.74 4.61 -14.86
C TYR A 266 -4.39 4.00 -15.23
N ALA A 267 -4.31 2.67 -15.35
CA ALA A 267 -3.05 1.96 -15.59
C ALA A 267 -2.38 2.38 -16.91
N LEU A 268 -3.16 2.44 -17.99
CA LEU A 268 -2.64 2.69 -19.33
C LEU A 268 -2.26 4.18 -19.54
N PRO A 269 -3.13 5.17 -19.26
CA PRO A 269 -2.80 6.57 -19.47
C PRO A 269 -1.60 7.03 -18.64
N ILE A 270 -1.53 6.67 -17.36
CA ILE A 270 -0.38 7.04 -16.49
C ILE A 270 0.91 6.44 -17.06
N SER A 271 0.89 5.16 -17.46
CA SER A 271 2.07 4.49 -18.01
C SER A 271 2.53 5.09 -19.34
N VAL A 272 1.60 5.52 -20.20
CA VAL A 272 1.91 6.12 -21.50
C VAL A 272 2.40 7.55 -21.34
N CYS A 273 1.77 8.35 -20.47
CA CYS A 273 2.17 9.73 -20.20
C CYS A 273 3.54 9.81 -19.53
N LEU A 274 3.84 8.88 -18.60
CA LEU A 274 5.09 8.84 -17.84
C LEU A 274 6.04 7.74 -18.32
N ARG A 275 6.02 7.45 -19.63
CA ARG A 275 6.80 6.37 -20.23
C ARG A 275 8.32 6.53 -20.07
N ASP A 276 8.79 7.77 -19.97
CA ASP A 276 10.21 8.12 -19.83
C ASP A 276 10.69 8.06 -18.37
N ASP A 277 9.75 8.08 -17.43
CA ASP A 277 9.98 7.95 -15.99
C ASP A 277 9.10 6.86 -15.35
N ARG A 278 9.64 5.64 -15.40
CA ARG A 278 9.03 4.46 -14.78
C ARG A 278 8.82 4.60 -13.28
N PHE A 279 9.69 5.31 -12.56
CA PHE A 279 9.57 5.39 -11.11
C PHE A 279 8.38 6.26 -10.72
N THR A 280 8.24 7.41 -11.38
CA THR A 280 7.09 8.30 -11.18
C THR A 280 5.80 7.64 -11.63
N ALA A 281 5.81 6.89 -12.74
CA ALA A 281 4.65 6.09 -13.15
C ALA A 281 4.23 5.09 -12.06
N CYS A 282 5.19 4.33 -11.52
CA CYS A 282 4.93 3.41 -10.40
C CYS A 282 4.47 4.13 -9.13
N PHE A 283 5.02 5.31 -8.82
CA PHE A 283 4.56 6.12 -7.69
C PHE A 283 3.07 6.46 -7.81
N PHE A 284 2.60 6.92 -8.97
CA PHE A 284 1.16 7.15 -9.17
C PHE A 284 0.34 5.86 -9.15
N MET A 285 0.88 4.73 -9.60
CA MET A 285 0.21 3.44 -9.44
C MET A 285 0.00 3.06 -7.97
N LEU A 286 0.90 3.42 -7.04
CA LEU A 286 0.69 3.19 -5.61
C LEU A 286 -0.56 3.93 -5.10
N PHE A 287 -0.79 5.17 -5.52
CA PHE A 287 -2.02 5.90 -5.18
C PHE A 287 -3.25 5.20 -5.72
N VAL A 288 -3.21 4.80 -7.00
CA VAL A 288 -4.33 4.09 -7.65
C VAL A 288 -4.63 2.77 -6.93
N ILE A 289 -3.60 2.02 -6.52
CA ILE A 289 -3.77 0.81 -5.70
C ILE A 289 -4.44 1.17 -4.38
N THR A 290 -3.93 2.13 -3.61
CA THR A 290 -4.50 2.45 -2.29
C THR A 290 -5.96 2.94 -2.38
N LEU A 291 -6.31 3.69 -3.43
CA LEU A 291 -7.68 4.18 -3.64
C LEU A 291 -8.66 3.06 -4.02
N PHE A 292 -8.25 2.14 -4.90
CA PHE A 292 -9.15 1.13 -5.47
C PHE A 292 -8.96 -0.29 -4.91
N LYS A 293 -8.08 -0.47 -3.92
CA LYS A 293 -7.95 -1.75 -3.21
C LYS A 293 -9.22 -2.03 -2.42
N SER A 294 -9.81 -3.20 -2.63
CA SER A 294 -11.06 -3.61 -1.96
C SER A 294 -10.99 -3.64 -0.43
N TYR A 295 -9.82 -3.96 0.11
CA TYR A 295 -9.56 -4.05 1.55
C TYR A 295 -8.26 -3.30 1.85
N PRO A 296 -8.24 -1.96 1.78
CA PRO A 296 -7.04 -1.18 2.02
C PRO A 296 -6.76 -1.10 3.52
N SER A 297 -5.48 -0.99 3.86
CA SER A 297 -5.03 -0.71 5.21
C SER A 297 -4.32 0.65 5.25
N ILE A 298 -4.22 1.23 6.45
CA ILE A 298 -3.49 2.50 6.66
C ILE A 298 -2.02 2.38 6.21
N SER A 299 -1.46 1.18 6.33
CA SER A 299 -0.10 0.86 5.87
C SER A 299 0.08 0.91 4.36
N ASP A 300 -0.97 0.73 3.55
CA ASP A 300 -0.86 0.91 2.10
C ASP A 300 -0.60 2.39 1.75
N ALA A 301 -1.18 3.31 2.54
CA ALA A 301 -0.94 4.74 2.38
C ALA A 301 0.45 5.19 2.84
N ALA A 302 1.09 4.44 3.74
CA ALA A 302 2.42 4.75 4.24
C ALA A 302 3.48 4.72 3.13
N VAL A 303 3.38 3.78 2.17
CA VAL A 303 4.35 3.63 1.09
C VAL A 303 4.38 4.89 0.21
N TYR A 304 3.25 5.28 -0.38
CA TYR A 304 3.23 6.47 -1.25
C TYR A 304 3.49 7.76 -0.44
N SER A 305 2.97 7.85 0.80
CA SER A 305 3.15 9.06 1.62
C SER A 305 4.61 9.29 1.97
N SER A 306 5.34 8.21 2.25
CA SER A 306 6.78 8.29 2.51
C SER A 306 7.60 8.65 1.27
N LEU A 307 7.07 8.44 0.06
CA LEU A 307 7.72 8.82 -1.19
C LEU A 307 7.52 10.29 -1.59
N LEU A 308 6.56 11.01 -1.00
CA LEU A 308 6.29 12.42 -1.32
C LEU A 308 7.55 13.31 -1.30
N PRO A 309 8.50 13.18 -0.34
CA PRO A 309 9.74 13.98 -0.33
C PRO A 309 10.62 13.77 -1.56
N ALA A 310 10.50 12.66 -2.30
CA ALA A 310 11.22 12.44 -3.56
C ALA A 310 10.85 13.46 -4.65
N PHE A 311 9.65 14.04 -4.54
CA PHE A 311 9.05 15.01 -5.46
C PHE A 311 9.02 16.43 -4.88
N SER A 312 9.87 16.73 -3.90
CA SER A 312 9.89 18.05 -3.23
C SER A 312 10.01 19.23 -4.19
N HIS A 313 10.74 19.07 -5.31
CA HIS A 313 10.86 20.07 -6.38
C HIS A 313 9.52 20.42 -7.05
N LEU A 314 8.55 19.49 -7.08
CA LEU A 314 7.20 19.70 -7.63
C LEU A 314 6.26 20.38 -6.64
N PHE A 315 6.63 20.48 -5.35
CA PHE A 315 5.77 21.09 -4.34
C PHE A 315 5.47 22.56 -4.61
N TYR A 316 6.31 23.23 -5.40
CA TYR A 316 6.05 24.59 -5.88
C TYR A 316 4.74 24.70 -6.69
N TYR A 317 4.34 23.65 -7.40
CA TYR A 317 3.14 23.64 -8.25
C TYR A 317 1.87 23.18 -7.52
N VAL A 318 1.98 22.73 -6.26
CA VAL A 318 0.84 22.22 -5.49
C VAL A 318 -0.09 23.37 -5.08
N ARG A 319 -1.21 23.54 -5.79
CA ARG A 319 -2.19 24.60 -5.50
C ARG A 319 -2.92 24.44 -4.17
N TYR A 320 -3.18 23.20 -3.74
CA TYR A 320 -4.04 22.88 -2.59
C TYR A 320 -3.32 22.12 -1.46
N GLY A 321 -2.01 22.24 -1.35
CA GLY A 321 -1.19 21.40 -0.47
C GLY A 321 -1.59 21.49 1.01
N LEU A 322 -1.75 22.71 1.52
CA LEU A 322 -2.17 22.94 2.91
C LEU A 322 -3.60 22.41 3.19
N PRO A 323 -4.64 22.79 2.43
CA PRO A 323 -5.99 22.24 2.62
C PRO A 323 -6.04 20.71 2.57
N VAL A 324 -5.33 20.09 1.62
CA VAL A 324 -5.27 18.64 1.46
C VAL A 324 -4.61 17.98 2.66
N THR A 325 -3.47 18.51 3.12
CA THR A 325 -2.75 17.99 4.29
C THR A 325 -3.59 18.10 5.55
N CYS A 326 -4.23 19.25 5.80
CA CYS A 326 -5.15 19.42 6.92
C CYS A 326 -6.31 18.43 6.85
N THR A 327 -6.89 18.22 5.66
CA THR A 327 -7.99 17.27 5.46
C THR A 327 -7.55 15.84 5.79
N ILE A 328 -6.37 15.40 5.33
CA ILE A 328 -5.80 14.08 5.62
C ILE A 328 -5.64 13.89 7.13
N ILE A 329 -5.07 14.87 7.83
CA ILE A 329 -4.84 14.82 9.29
C ILE A 329 -6.19 14.76 10.02
N THR A 330 -7.12 15.65 9.68
CA THR A 330 -8.46 15.70 10.30
C THR A 330 -9.22 14.40 10.05
N CYS A 331 -9.23 13.88 8.82
CA CYS A 331 -9.90 12.61 8.51
C CYS A 331 -9.27 11.44 9.26
N SER A 332 -7.94 11.41 9.42
CA SER A 332 -7.26 10.36 10.20
C SER A 332 -7.69 10.37 11.67
N ALA A 333 -7.73 11.56 12.29
CA ALA A 333 -8.20 11.70 13.67
C ALA A 333 -9.69 11.36 13.81
N LEU A 334 -10.52 11.88 12.89
CA LEU A 334 -11.96 11.69 12.91
C LEU A 334 -12.36 10.24 12.63
N SER A 335 -11.60 9.50 11.81
CA SER A 335 -11.82 8.07 11.56
C SER A 335 -11.77 7.25 12.84
N CYS A 336 -10.77 7.48 13.69
CA CYS A 336 -10.65 6.82 14.99
C CYS A 336 -11.83 7.13 15.92
N ILE A 337 -12.26 8.40 15.95
CA ILE A 337 -13.39 8.85 16.77
C ILE A 337 -14.68 8.21 16.27
N MET A 338 -14.97 8.29 14.97
CA MET A 338 -16.18 7.75 14.36
C MET A 338 -16.25 6.23 14.51
N TRP A 339 -15.13 5.53 14.36
CA TRP A 339 -15.05 4.09 14.62
C TRP A 339 -15.44 3.75 16.06
N HIS A 340 -14.86 4.45 17.05
CA HIS A 340 -15.17 4.23 18.46
C HIS A 340 -16.63 4.54 18.80
N LEU A 341 -17.18 5.66 18.31
CA LEU A 341 -18.57 6.04 18.53
C LEU A 341 -19.55 5.02 17.91
N TRP A 342 -19.22 4.48 16.74
CA TRP A 342 -20.08 3.53 16.05
C TRP A 342 -19.97 2.11 16.62
N ILE A 343 -18.76 1.56 16.71
CA ILE A 343 -18.53 0.15 17.08
C ILE A 343 -18.57 -0.07 18.59
N GLU A 344 -17.93 0.81 19.37
CA GLU A 344 -17.80 0.59 20.82
C GLU A 344 -18.95 1.24 21.61
N GLN A 345 -19.36 2.46 21.24
CA GLN A 345 -20.43 3.17 21.95
C GLN A 345 -21.83 2.95 21.37
N GLY A 346 -21.95 2.59 20.09
CA GLY A 346 -23.24 2.45 19.39
C GLY A 346 -24.02 3.77 19.25
N SER A 347 -23.37 4.92 19.40
CA SER A 347 -23.99 6.26 19.35
C SER A 347 -23.92 6.92 17.98
N ALA A 348 -23.08 6.39 17.08
CA ALA A 348 -22.95 6.80 15.69
C ALA A 348 -23.36 5.68 14.72
N ASN A 349 -23.70 6.03 13.48
CA ASN A 349 -23.97 5.08 12.41
C ASN A 349 -22.76 4.95 11.46
N ALA A 350 -22.67 3.81 10.76
CA ALA A 350 -21.69 3.48 9.72
C ALA A 350 -21.48 4.61 8.70
N ASN A 351 -22.55 5.33 8.35
CA ASN A 351 -22.53 6.43 7.39
C ASN A 351 -21.53 7.53 7.77
N PHE A 352 -21.38 7.84 9.06
CA PHE A 352 -20.44 8.87 9.51
C PHE A 352 -19.00 8.42 9.32
N PHE A 353 -18.69 7.16 9.67
CA PHE A 353 -17.36 6.61 9.43
C PHE A 353 -17.06 6.56 7.93
N PHE A 354 -18.01 6.10 7.11
CA PHE A 354 -17.83 6.07 5.66
C PHE A 354 -17.63 7.47 5.05
N ALA A 355 -18.39 8.48 5.48
CA ALA A 355 -18.22 9.86 5.00
C ALA A 355 -16.79 10.40 5.23
N VAL A 356 -16.18 10.05 6.37
CA VAL A 356 -14.78 10.40 6.66
C VAL A 356 -13.82 9.66 5.74
N THR A 357 -14.03 8.36 5.49
CA THR A 357 -13.18 7.59 4.55
C THR A 357 -13.30 8.11 3.12
N LEU A 358 -14.48 8.56 2.70
CA LEU A 358 -14.69 9.16 1.39
C LEU A 358 -13.98 10.52 1.29
N ALA A 359 -14.08 11.37 2.30
CA ALA A 359 -13.34 12.64 2.36
C ALA A 359 -11.82 12.41 2.34
N TYR A 360 -11.33 11.37 3.02
CA TYR A 360 -9.94 10.96 2.98
C TYR A 360 -9.50 10.53 1.57
N ALA A 361 -10.31 9.73 0.85
CA ALA A 361 -10.04 9.34 -0.52
C ALA A 361 -10.02 10.54 -1.49
N VAL A 362 -10.94 11.50 -1.33
CA VAL A 362 -10.92 12.76 -2.11
C VAL A 362 -9.65 13.57 -1.85
N ALA A 363 -9.18 13.60 -0.59
CA ALA A 363 -7.92 14.26 -0.25
C ALA A 363 -6.71 13.53 -0.86
N GLN A 364 -6.70 12.19 -0.91
CA GLN A 364 -5.66 11.42 -1.60
C GLN A 364 -5.62 11.71 -3.12
N VAL A 365 -6.78 11.77 -3.78
CA VAL A 365 -6.86 12.14 -5.20
C VAL A 365 -6.37 13.57 -5.41
N SER A 366 -6.76 14.49 -4.53
CA SER A 366 -6.31 15.89 -4.59
C SER A 366 -4.80 16.02 -4.39
N LEU A 367 -4.20 15.13 -3.60
CA LEU A 367 -2.76 15.05 -3.41
C LEU A 367 -2.02 14.57 -4.67
N MET A 368 -2.65 13.80 -5.56
CA MET A 368 -2.02 13.38 -6.82
C MET A 368 -1.86 14.51 -7.84
N ASN A 369 -2.56 15.64 -7.67
CA ASN A 369 -2.59 16.73 -8.64
C ASN A 369 -1.44 17.76 -8.46
N PHE A 370 -0.20 17.29 -8.33
CA PHE A 370 0.99 18.17 -8.23
C PHE A 370 1.87 18.17 -9.47
#